data_AF-A0A1V6K0V0-F1
#
_entry.id   AF-A0A1V6K0V0-F1
#
_cell.length_a   1.000
_cell.length_b   1.000
_cell.length_c   1.000
_cell.angle_alpha   90.00
_cell.angle_beta   90.00
_cell.angle_gamma   90.00
#
_symmetry.space_group_name_H-M   'P 1'
#
loop_
_entity.id
_entity.type
_entity.pdbx_description
1 polymer ?
#
loop_
_entity_poly.entity_id
_entity_poly.type
_entity_poly.pdbx_seq_one_letter_code
_entity_poly.pdbx_strand_id
1 'polypeptide(L)'
;MASLLGDGFGFDCLFIWQPCIWCGSKPMTENEHDIWVGGSPAFQAGGDPAWKELVVLTQSLAASNADSSEDYFDFSTVFDSSATEFYSDFSGCHLNQDGNEYISSEIVRIILDDLAHESAEQVDSALRVD
;
A
#
# COMPACT_ATOMS: atom_id res chain seq x y z
N MET A 1 -15.12 11.49 -0.31
CA MET A 1 -16.24 11.01 -1.17
C MET A 1 -16.53 9.54 -0.92
N ALA A 2 -15.52 8.68 -0.84
CA ALA A 2 -15.71 7.29 -0.43
C ALA A 2 -16.27 7.15 1.01
N SER A 3 -15.76 7.89 1.99
CA SER A 3 -16.32 7.88 3.37
C SER A 3 -17.79 8.29 3.42
N LEU A 4 -18.21 9.28 2.61
CA LEU A 4 -19.62 9.68 2.50
C LEU A 4 -20.52 8.59 1.91
N LEU A 5 -19.97 7.73 1.04
CA LEU A 5 -20.67 6.54 0.55
C LEU A 5 -20.71 5.47 1.63
N GLY A 6 -19.61 5.29 2.37
CA GLY A 6 -19.54 4.40 3.52
C GLY A 6 -20.63 4.71 4.55
N ASP A 7 -20.71 5.96 5.00
CA ASP A 7 -21.73 6.45 5.93
C ASP A 7 -23.15 6.22 5.42
N GLY A 8 -23.37 6.42 4.11
CA GLY A 8 -24.68 6.30 3.49
C GLY A 8 -25.18 4.86 3.33
N PHE A 9 -24.28 3.88 3.26
CA PHE A 9 -24.60 2.48 2.99
C PHE A 9 -24.18 1.51 4.10
N GLY A 10 -23.53 2.00 5.17
CA GLY A 10 -23.13 1.21 6.33
C GLY A 10 -21.91 0.34 6.09
N PHE A 11 -20.87 0.87 5.43
CA PHE A 11 -19.58 0.20 5.29
C PHE A 11 -18.41 1.15 5.58
N ASP A 12 -17.36 0.61 6.17
CA ASP A 12 -16.14 1.37 6.44
C ASP A 12 -15.21 1.36 5.23
N CYS A 13 -14.39 2.40 5.11
CA CYS A 13 -13.51 2.62 3.96
C CYS A 13 -12.05 2.68 4.41
N LEU A 14 -11.27 1.66 4.10
CA LEU A 14 -9.82 1.70 4.26
C LEU A 14 -9.16 2.29 3.00
N PHE A 15 -8.29 3.27 3.19
CA PHE A 15 -7.52 3.90 2.11
C PHE A 15 -6.07 3.44 2.19
N ILE A 16 -5.60 2.75 1.16
CA ILE A 16 -4.25 2.18 1.15
C ILE A 16 -3.43 2.85 0.07
N TRP A 17 -2.29 3.40 0.47
CA TRP A 17 -1.31 3.94 -0.45
C TRP A 17 -0.33 2.84 -0.85
N GLN A 18 -0.36 2.47 -2.13
CA GLN A 18 0.33 1.27 -2.63
C GLN A 18 1.86 1.45 -2.72
N PRO A 19 2.63 0.36 -2.50
CA PRO A 19 4.07 0.39 -2.68
C PRO A 19 4.47 0.62 -4.14
N CYS A 20 5.66 1.20 -4.32
CA CYS A 20 6.30 1.39 -5.60
C CYS A 20 7.74 0.85 -5.54
N ILE A 21 8.27 0.34 -6.65
CA ILE A 21 9.62 -0.23 -6.69
C ILE A 21 10.72 0.78 -6.34
N TRP A 22 10.44 2.08 -6.54
CA TRP A 22 11.38 3.17 -6.23
C TRP A 22 11.24 3.73 -4.81
N CYS A 23 10.39 3.11 -3.99
CA CYS A 23 10.04 3.52 -2.65
C CYS A 23 10.50 2.47 -1.63
N GLY A 24 10.77 2.89 -0.40
CA GLY A 24 11.21 1.99 0.68
C GLY A 24 12.66 1.50 0.54
N SER A 25 12.96 0.39 1.21
CA SER A 25 14.31 -0.17 1.37
C SER A 25 14.40 -1.67 1.11
N LYS A 26 13.36 -2.25 0.48
CA LYS A 26 13.32 -3.65 0.05
C LYS A 26 14.61 -4.09 -0.66
N PRO A 27 15.20 -5.25 -0.28
CA PRO A 27 16.21 -5.92 -1.08
C PRO A 27 15.62 -6.34 -2.43
N MET A 28 16.13 -5.76 -3.52
CA MET A 28 15.67 -6.05 -4.88
C MET A 28 16.24 -7.37 -5.40
N THR A 29 15.40 -8.16 -6.08
CA THR A 29 15.88 -9.27 -6.93
C THR A 29 16.55 -8.73 -8.20
N GLU A 30 17.17 -9.62 -8.99
CA GLU A 30 17.77 -9.26 -10.28
C GLU A 30 16.72 -8.67 -11.26
N ASN A 31 15.54 -9.31 -11.37
CA ASN A 31 14.46 -8.81 -12.22
C ASN A 31 13.89 -7.47 -11.72
N GLU A 32 13.74 -7.31 -10.40
CA GLU A 32 13.27 -6.04 -9.82
C GLU A 32 14.28 -4.92 -10.06
N HIS A 33 15.57 -5.23 -9.99
CA HIS A 33 16.61 -4.28 -10.34
C HIS A 33 16.49 -3.85 -11.81
N ASP A 34 16.20 -4.77 -12.73
CA ASP A 34 15.95 -4.47 -14.14
C ASP A 34 14.72 -3.57 -14.33
N ILE A 35 13.62 -3.82 -13.61
CA ILE A 35 12.46 -2.94 -13.57
C ILE A 35 12.84 -1.55 -13.02
N TRP A 36 13.60 -1.50 -11.92
CA TRP A 36 13.96 -0.27 -11.21
C TRP A 36 14.82 0.68 -12.06
N VAL A 37 15.72 0.14 -12.89
CA VAL A 37 16.54 0.90 -13.84
C VAL A 37 15.79 1.25 -15.14
N GLY A 38 14.56 0.74 -15.33
CA GLY A 38 13.73 0.99 -16.51
C GLY A 38 14.03 0.06 -17.69
N GLY A 39 14.51 -1.16 -17.43
CA GLY A 39 15.15 -2.03 -18.42
C GLY A 39 14.38 -3.31 -18.76
N SER A 40 13.68 -3.28 -19.90
CA SER A 40 13.79 -4.38 -20.88
C SER A 40 14.03 -3.75 -22.26
N PRO A 41 14.94 -4.28 -23.09
CA PRO A 41 15.19 -3.80 -24.44
C PRO A 41 13.92 -3.68 -25.31
N ALA A 42 12.86 -4.43 -24.98
CA ALA A 42 11.58 -4.41 -25.70
C ALA A 42 10.77 -3.11 -25.50
N PHE A 43 11.06 -2.32 -24.46
CA PHE A 43 10.26 -1.16 -24.07
C PHE A 43 11.07 0.13 -23.83
N GLN A 44 12.39 0.14 -24.12
CA GLN A 44 13.24 1.34 -24.07
C GLN A 44 12.71 2.52 -24.89
N ALA A 45 11.91 2.26 -25.93
CA ALA A 45 11.28 3.30 -26.74
C ALA A 45 10.03 3.95 -26.10
N GLY A 46 9.52 3.39 -24.99
CA GLY A 46 8.31 3.85 -24.30
C GLY A 46 8.49 4.22 -22.82
N GLY A 47 9.66 3.98 -22.24
CA GLY A 47 9.98 4.42 -20.88
C GLY A 47 10.26 5.92 -20.87
N ASP A 48 9.25 6.74 -20.57
CA ASP A 48 9.44 8.16 -20.31
C ASP A 48 10.35 8.31 -19.07
N PRO A 49 11.55 8.91 -19.18
CA PRO A 49 12.40 9.15 -18.03
C PRO A 49 11.70 9.94 -16.92
N ALA A 50 10.70 10.76 -17.28
CA ALA A 50 9.88 11.51 -16.33
C ALA A 50 8.91 10.61 -15.53
N TRP A 51 8.64 9.37 -15.95
CA TRP A 51 7.72 8.47 -15.23
C TRP A 51 8.22 8.15 -13.82
N LYS A 52 9.48 7.72 -13.71
CA LYS A 52 10.09 7.42 -12.41
C LYS A 52 10.08 8.65 -11.51
N GLU A 53 10.47 9.80 -12.06
CA GLU A 53 10.47 11.06 -11.31
C GLU A 53 9.07 11.46 -10.84
N LEU A 54 8.06 11.31 -11.70
CA LEU A 54 6.66 11.58 -11.39
C LEU A 54 6.13 10.66 -10.29
N VAL A 55 6.41 9.35 -10.36
CA VAL A 55 5.98 8.38 -9.36
C VAL A 55 6.64 8.69 -8.02
N VAL A 56 7.96 8.90 -7.99
CA VAL A 56 8.70 9.25 -6.75
C VAL A 56 8.19 10.58 -6.15
N LEU A 57 7.91 11.58 -6.98
CA LEU A 57 7.33 12.84 -6.53
C LEU A 57 5.93 12.63 -5.95
N THR A 58 5.09 11.86 -6.62
CA THR A 58 3.72 11.55 -6.16
C THR A 58 3.74 10.82 -4.83
N GLN A 59 4.63 9.85 -4.68
CA GLN A 59 4.85 9.09 -3.45
C GLN A 59 5.32 10.01 -2.30
N SER A 60 6.27 10.91 -2.59
CA SER A 60 6.74 11.90 -1.60
C SER A 60 5.64 12.87 -1.18
N LEU A 61 4.82 13.33 -2.14
CA LEU A 61 3.69 14.20 -1.86
C LEU A 61 2.63 13.47 -1.04
N ALA A 62 2.30 12.22 -1.37
CA ALA A 62 1.38 11.40 -0.60
C ALA A 62 1.88 11.18 0.83
N ALA A 63 3.15 10.84 1.04
CA ALA A 63 3.73 10.72 2.39
C ALA A 63 3.68 12.05 3.17
N SER A 64 3.89 13.19 2.50
CA SER A 64 3.83 14.52 3.14
C SER A 64 2.43 15.02 3.45
N ASN A 65 1.43 14.50 2.73
CA ASN A 65 0.01 14.84 2.88
C ASN A 65 -0.80 13.66 3.42
N ALA A 66 -0.13 12.61 3.91
CA ALA A 66 -0.76 11.45 4.49
C ALA A 66 -1.61 11.98 5.65
N ASP A 67 -2.92 12.01 5.42
CA ASP A 67 -3.85 12.50 6.42
C ASP A 67 -3.69 11.57 7.62
N SER A 68 -3.58 12.12 8.82
CA SER A 68 -3.49 11.32 10.04
C SER A 68 -4.84 10.67 10.40
N SER A 69 -5.70 10.47 9.39
CA SER A 69 -6.96 9.76 9.55
C SER A 69 -6.70 8.31 9.91
N GLU A 70 -7.49 7.78 10.83
CA GLU A 70 -7.36 6.40 11.31
C GLU A 70 -7.49 5.35 10.19
N ASP A 71 -8.17 5.70 9.09
CA ASP A 71 -8.44 4.80 7.96
C ASP A 71 -7.41 4.84 6.82
N TYR A 72 -6.32 5.62 6.96
CA TYR A 72 -5.28 5.73 5.94
C TYR A 72 -4.05 4.91 6.31
N PHE A 73 -3.63 4.03 5.40
CA PHE A 73 -2.49 3.14 5.59
C PHE A 73 -1.46 3.32 4.47
N ASP A 74 -0.24 3.68 4.85
CA ASP A 74 0.89 3.78 3.94
C ASP A 74 1.61 2.44 3.83
N PHE A 75 1.53 1.80 2.66
CA PHE A 75 2.22 0.54 2.37
C PHE A 75 3.52 0.75 1.58
N SER A 76 4.04 1.98 1.47
CA SER A 76 5.27 2.30 0.72
C SER A 76 6.50 1.48 1.14
N THR A 77 6.56 1.02 2.39
CA THR A 77 7.66 0.22 2.96
C THR A 77 7.26 -1.23 3.31
N VAL A 78 6.07 -1.68 2.87
CA VAL A 78 5.47 -2.95 3.30
C VAL A 78 6.35 -4.18 2.96
N PHE A 79 7.22 -4.05 1.95
CA PHE A 79 8.10 -5.13 1.51
C PHE A 79 9.56 -4.99 1.97
N ASP A 80 9.89 -4.03 2.81
CA ASP A 80 11.28 -3.68 3.16
C ASP A 80 12.09 -4.84 3.78
N SER A 81 11.39 -5.79 4.41
CA SER A 81 12.00 -6.96 5.04
C SER A 81 12.07 -8.21 4.15
N SER A 82 11.52 -8.17 2.94
CA SER A 82 11.38 -9.34 2.08
C SER A 82 12.30 -9.29 0.86
N ALA A 83 13.01 -10.38 0.59
CA ALA A 83 13.79 -10.55 -0.63
C ALA A 83 12.99 -11.21 -1.78
N THR A 84 11.71 -11.53 -1.57
CA THR A 84 10.82 -12.11 -2.60
C THR A 84 10.56 -11.11 -3.72
N GLU A 85 10.49 -11.56 -4.97
CA GLU A 85 10.09 -10.74 -6.10
C GLU A 85 8.60 -10.41 -6.02
N PHE A 86 8.23 -9.13 -6.05
CA PHE A 86 6.84 -8.68 -5.94
C PHE A 86 6.35 -7.81 -7.09
N TYR A 87 7.23 -7.19 -7.88
CA TYR A 87 6.82 -6.31 -8.98
C TYR A 87 6.73 -7.06 -10.31
N SER A 88 5.67 -6.79 -11.08
CA SER A 88 5.34 -7.53 -12.30
C SER A 88 5.60 -6.78 -13.61
N ASP A 89 5.83 -5.47 -13.56
CA ASP A 89 6.00 -4.67 -14.78
C ASP A 89 6.89 -3.43 -14.64
N PHE A 90 7.19 -2.81 -15.77
CA PHE A 90 8.05 -1.63 -15.88
C PHE A 90 7.39 -0.33 -15.39
N SER A 91 6.09 -0.35 -15.07
CA SER A 91 5.47 0.80 -14.39
C SER A 91 6.01 0.95 -12.97
N GLY A 92 6.59 -0.12 -12.40
CA GLY A 92 7.12 -0.14 -11.04
C GLY A 92 6.04 -0.05 -9.96
N CYS A 93 4.75 -0.13 -10.34
CA CYS A 93 3.61 0.05 -9.45
C CYS A 93 2.71 -1.19 -9.39
N HIS A 94 2.81 -2.11 -10.35
CA HIS A 94 2.00 -3.32 -10.35
C HIS A 94 2.73 -4.49 -9.70
N LEU A 95 1.96 -5.24 -8.92
CA LEU A 95 2.44 -6.39 -8.18
C LEU A 95 2.15 -7.69 -8.93
N ASN A 96 2.97 -8.71 -8.70
CA ASN A 96 2.69 -10.09 -9.11
C ASN A 96 1.71 -10.75 -8.11
N GLN A 97 1.48 -12.05 -8.27
CA GLN A 97 0.58 -12.80 -7.38
C GLN A 97 1.04 -12.73 -5.92
N ASP A 98 2.31 -13.06 -5.66
CA ASP A 98 2.88 -13.09 -4.30
C ASP A 98 2.80 -11.72 -3.61
N GLY A 99 3.00 -10.64 -4.38
CA GLY A 99 2.87 -9.28 -3.87
C GLY A 99 1.44 -8.95 -3.47
N ASN A 100 0.46 -9.32 -4.29
CA ASN A 100 -0.96 -9.12 -3.96
C ASN A 100 -1.42 -9.98 -2.76
N GLU A 101 -0.90 -11.20 -2.62
CA GLU A 101 -1.17 -12.07 -1.48
C GLU A 101 -0.61 -11.49 -0.18
N TYR A 102 0.60 -10.91 -0.22
CA TYR A 102 1.20 -10.23 0.92
C TYR A 102 0.38 -9.01 1.35
N ILE A 103 0.02 -8.14 0.40
CA ILE A 103 -0.83 -6.96 0.64
C ILE A 103 -2.18 -7.38 1.23
N SER A 104 -2.82 -8.40 0.66
CA SER A 104 -4.11 -8.89 1.15
C SER A 104 -4.01 -9.40 2.59
N SER A 105 -2.90 -10.05 2.94
CA SER A 105 -2.66 -10.53 4.31
C SER A 105 -2.53 -9.38 5.31
N GLU A 106 -1.82 -8.30 4.94
CA GLU A 106 -1.72 -7.10 5.78
C GLU A 106 -3.07 -6.38 5.93
N ILE A 107 -3.88 -6.33 4.87
CA ILE A 107 -5.24 -5.75 4.93
C ILE A 107 -6.12 -6.56 5.89
N VAL A 108 -6.09 -7.89 5.79
CA VAL A 108 -6.85 -8.76 6.70
C VAL A 108 -6.41 -8.54 8.15
N ARG A 109 -5.11 -8.37 8.40
CA ARG A 109 -4.60 -8.07 9.74
C ARG A 109 -5.17 -6.77 10.29
N ILE A 110 -5.17 -5.69 9.49
CA ILE A 110 -5.75 -4.40 9.87
C ILE A 110 -7.23 -4.55 10.25
N ILE A 111 -8.02 -5.23 9.41
CA ILE A 111 -9.45 -5.44 9.66
C ILE A 111 -9.68 -6.23 10.95
N LEU A 112 -8.89 -7.28 11.20
CA LEU A 112 -9.03 -8.10 12.41
C LEU A 112 -8.62 -7.35 13.68
N ASP A 113 -7.56 -6.53 13.60
CA ASP A 113 -7.10 -5.70 14.72
C ASP A 113 -8.17 -4.65 15.09
N ASP A 114 -8.83 -4.05 14.09
CA ASP A 114 -9.91 -3.08 14.26
C ASP A 114 -11.15 -3.69 14.92
N LEU A 115 -11.64 -4.82 14.39
CA LEU A 115 -12.77 -5.56 14.98
C LEU A 115 -12.52 -6.01 16.43
N ALA A 116 -11.26 -6.35 16.75
CA ALA A 116 -10.87 -6.70 18.11
C ALA A 116 -10.91 -5.48 19.05
N HIS A 117 -10.56 -4.29 18.54
CA HIS A 117 -10.62 -3.04 19.29
C HIS A 117 -12.06 -2.63 19.61
N GLU A 118 -12.94 -2.62 18.60
CA GLU A 118 -14.37 -2.31 18.79
C GLU A 118 -15.04 -3.26 19.80
N SER A 119 -14.72 -4.56 19.71
CA SER A 119 -15.23 -5.57 20.64
C SER A 119 -14.80 -5.28 22.08
N ALA A 120 -13.58 -4.80 22.29
CA ALA A 120 -13.08 -4.46 23.62
C ALA A 120 -13.74 -3.20 24.18
N GLU A 121 -13.98 -2.18 23.36
CA GLU A 121 -14.67 -0.94 23.76
C GLU A 121 -16.14 -1.17 24.12
N GLN A 122 -16.84 -2.03 23.36
CA GLN A 122 -18.22 -2.41 23.66
C GLN A 122 -18.33 -3.14 25.01
N VAL A 123 -17.36 -4.00 25.33
CA VAL A 123 -17.30 -4.69 26.63
C VAL A 123 -17.03 -3.70 27.77
N ASP A 124 -16.08 -2.78 27.63
CA ASP A 124 -15.77 -1.78 28.67
C ASP A 124 -16.94 -0.79 28.87
N SER A 125 -17.62 -0.37 27.80
CA SER A 125 -18.82 0.47 27.90
C SER A 125 -19.97 -0.24 28.61
N ALA A 126 -20.16 -1.56 28.40
CA ALA A 126 -21.19 -2.33 29.08
C ALA A 126 -20.92 -2.51 30.59
N LEU A 127 -19.65 -2.47 30.99
CA LEU A 127 -19.21 -2.60 32.39
C LEU A 127 -19.23 -1.27 33.18
N ARG A 128 -19.45 -0.13 32.51
CA ARG A 128 -19.49 1.21 33.13
C ARG A 128 -20.90 1.77 33.35
N VAL A 129 -21.94 1.01 33.03
CA VAL A 129 -23.33 1.41 33.30
C VAL A 129 -23.75 0.87 34.68
N ASP A 130 -23.44 1.65 35.72
CA ASP A 130 -24.01 1.53 37.07
C ASP A 130 -24.91 2.75 37.38
#